data_AF-A0A059D2F4-F1
#
_entry.id   AF-A0A059D2F4-F1
#
_cell.length_a   1.000
_cell.length_b   1.000
_cell.length_c   1.000
_cell.angle_alpha   90.00
_cell.angle_beta   90.00
_cell.angle_gamma   90.00
#
_symmetry.space_group_name_H-M   'P 1'
#
loop_
_entity.id
_entity.type
_entity.pdbx_description
1 polymer ?
#
loop_
_entity_poly.entity_id
_entity_poly.type
_entity_poly.pdbx_seq_one_letter_code
_entity_poly.pdbx_strand_id
1 'polypeptide(L)'
;MVPSPTIHHDHPFVDPSGLTTSPYIRTWQFPRCNLKELVHNLVKIFSRDHPFSYSATSSPFTHSSVVSKEALDRLEGMLHYDTMALRSETDKEVEKLLALQQEMDQQVKIVTAIVQGLKRERWELRDRMARLAKEADVLINWLKVHDPKRAMAMGDDDIDDVFEGVDEESRLRLQCLAADLSIEDTIYALDKAVDEGAMNFEIYIRQVRNLAREQFFHRAMTRS
;
A
#
# COMPACT_ATOMS: atom_id res chain seq x y z
N MET A 1 58.70 54.45 40.87
CA MET A 1 57.39 53.76 41.07
C MET A 1 56.88 53.38 39.69
N VAL A 2 56.63 52.09 39.45
CA VAL A 2 56.05 51.60 38.18
C VAL A 2 54.54 51.88 38.24
N PRO A 3 53.91 52.51 37.23
CA PRO A 3 52.47 52.72 37.22
C PRO A 3 51.76 51.36 37.21
N SER A 4 50.84 51.14 38.16
CA SER A 4 50.03 49.94 38.21
C SER A 4 49.06 49.90 37.01
N PRO A 5 48.90 48.76 36.32
CA PRO A 5 47.96 48.66 35.21
C PRO A 5 46.53 48.89 35.70
N THR A 6 45.82 49.81 35.05
CA THR A 6 44.42 50.14 35.34
C THR A 6 43.49 49.30 34.46
N ILE A 7 42.42 48.78 35.05
CA ILE A 7 41.37 48.05 34.32
C ILE A 7 40.62 49.04 33.41
N HIS A 8 40.36 48.66 32.16
CA HIS A 8 39.64 49.50 31.20
C HIS A 8 38.20 49.75 31.66
N HIS A 9 37.77 51.01 31.75
CA HIS A 9 36.46 51.38 32.28
C HIS A 9 35.28 50.91 31.40
N ASP A 10 35.51 50.69 30.10
CA ASP A 10 34.48 50.28 29.13
C ASP A 10 34.67 48.84 28.60
N HIS A 11 35.31 47.95 29.37
CA HIS A 11 35.50 46.56 28.91
C HIS A 11 34.15 45.80 28.91
N PRO A 12 33.72 45.18 27.79
CA PRO A 12 32.37 44.62 27.65
C PRO A 12 32.01 43.51 28.65
N PHE A 13 33.03 42.85 29.20
CA PHE A 13 32.87 41.69 30.07
C PHE A 13 33.53 41.82 31.45
N VAL A 14 34.13 42.98 31.78
CA VAL A 14 34.85 43.17 33.05
C VAL A 14 34.55 44.57 33.55
N ASP A 15 34.03 44.68 34.77
CA ASP A 15 33.78 45.97 35.37
C ASP A 15 35.06 46.57 36.02
N PRO A 16 35.06 47.86 36.38
CA PRO A 16 36.21 48.49 37.04
C PRO A 16 36.60 47.89 38.40
N SER A 17 35.75 47.04 39.00
CA SER A 17 36.05 46.31 40.25
C SER A 17 36.74 44.95 40.01
N GLY A 18 36.86 44.56 38.74
CA GLY A 18 37.43 43.27 38.31
C GLY A 18 36.40 42.14 38.23
N LEU A 19 35.11 42.41 38.44
CA LEU A 19 34.06 41.41 38.28
C LEU A 19 33.89 41.09 36.80
N THR A 20 34.12 39.82 36.48
CA THR A 20 34.00 39.31 35.10
C THR A 20 32.59 38.79 34.86
N THR A 21 31.90 39.39 33.90
CA THR A 21 30.54 39.02 33.53
C THR A 21 30.51 38.53 32.08
N SER A 22 30.49 37.21 31.89
CA SER A 22 30.34 36.60 30.57
C SER A 22 28.97 35.93 30.42
N PRO A 23 28.43 35.79 29.19
CA PRO A 23 27.19 35.04 28.96
C PRO A 23 27.23 33.64 29.55
N TYR A 24 28.41 32.99 29.51
CA TYR A 24 28.63 31.66 30.04
C TYR A 24 28.46 31.58 31.58
N ILE A 25 28.91 32.60 32.32
CA ILE A 25 28.67 32.70 33.78
C ILE A 25 27.20 33.01 34.06
N ARG A 26 26.58 33.90 33.27
CA ARG A 26 25.17 34.30 33.46
C ARG A 26 24.18 33.15 33.27
N THR A 27 24.49 32.19 32.39
CA THR A 27 23.62 31.04 32.09
C THR A 27 24.15 29.72 32.66
N TRP A 28 24.91 29.77 33.76
CA TRP A 28 25.56 28.58 34.32
C TRP A 28 24.55 27.49 34.71
N GLN A 29 24.68 26.30 34.13
CA GLN A 29 23.85 25.15 34.48
C GLN A 29 24.66 23.84 34.52
N PHE A 30 24.83 23.26 35.70
CA PHE A 30 25.44 21.93 35.84
C PHE A 30 24.47 20.84 35.35
N PRO A 31 24.92 19.78 34.62
CA PRO A 31 26.32 19.44 34.28
C PRO A 31 26.81 20.00 32.95
N ARG A 32 26.02 20.80 32.25
CA ARG A 32 26.35 21.36 30.92
C ARG A 32 27.48 22.39 30.99
N CYS A 33 27.59 23.10 32.10
CA CYS A 33 28.67 24.04 32.39
C CYS A 33 29.64 23.46 33.42
N ASN A 34 30.94 23.58 33.16
CA ASN A 34 32.00 23.22 34.10
C ASN A 34 33.10 24.29 34.13
N LEU A 35 33.96 24.20 35.15
CA LEU A 35 35.02 25.18 35.41
C LEU A 35 36.08 25.21 34.30
N LYS A 36 36.40 24.07 33.69
CA LYS A 36 37.37 24.00 32.59
C LYS A 36 36.91 24.83 31.40
N GLU A 37 35.66 24.65 30.99
CA GLU A 37 35.05 25.40 29.89
C GLU A 37 34.87 26.88 30.22
N LEU A 38 34.66 27.23 31.50
CA LEU A 38 34.69 28.63 31.93
C LEU A 38 36.04 29.28 31.67
N VAL A 39 37.12 28.65 32.12
CA VAL A 39 38.47 29.18 31.97
C VAL A 39 38.83 29.31 30.49
N HIS A 40 38.49 28.34 29.65
CA HIS A 40 38.69 28.45 28.20
C HIS A 40 37.91 29.61 27.58
N ASN A 41 36.66 29.83 27.99
CA ASN A 41 35.87 30.97 27.53
C ASN A 41 36.49 32.31 27.95
N LEU A 42 36.95 32.42 29.21
CA LEU A 42 37.60 33.64 29.70
C LEU A 42 38.91 33.93 28.96
N VAL A 43 39.76 32.92 28.74
CA VAL A 43 40.99 33.07 27.94
C VAL A 43 40.67 33.56 26.52
N LYS A 44 39.65 33.00 25.88
CA LYS A 44 39.23 33.39 24.53
C LYS A 44 38.69 34.83 24.46
N ILE A 45 37.97 35.27 25.50
CA ILE A 45 37.48 36.65 25.62
C ILE A 45 38.68 37.60 25.81
N PHE A 46 39.56 37.31 26.77
CA PHE A 46 40.67 38.20 27.12
C PHE A 46 41.83 38.21 26.11
N SER A 47 41.91 37.21 25.23
CA SER A 47 42.83 37.23 24.09
C SER A 47 42.38 38.19 22.99
N ARG A 48 41.07 38.52 22.95
CA ARG A 48 40.50 39.44 21.95
C ARG A 48 40.46 40.87 22.44
N ASP A 49 40.15 41.06 23.71
CA ASP A 49 40.16 42.35 24.37
C ASP A 49 40.74 42.18 25.78
N HIS A 50 41.90 42.80 26.02
CA HIS A 50 42.65 42.60 27.24
C HIS A 50 42.11 43.52 28.34
N PRO A 51 41.77 43.02 29.55
CA PRO A 51 41.08 43.80 30.58
C PRO A 51 41.90 44.96 31.14
N PHE A 52 43.22 44.97 30.95
CA PHE A 52 44.11 46.06 31.35
C PHE A 52 44.50 46.92 30.16
N SER A 53 44.34 48.25 30.30
CA SER A 53 44.86 49.21 29.35
C SER A 53 46.33 49.47 29.63
N TYR A 54 47.19 49.11 28.67
CA TYR A 54 48.55 49.63 28.65
C TYR A 54 48.51 51.02 28.04
N SER A 55 48.60 52.06 28.87
CA SER A 55 48.92 53.40 28.37
C SER A 55 50.32 53.35 27.79
N ALA A 56 50.41 53.20 26.46
CA ALA A 56 51.63 53.51 25.75
C ALA A 56 51.92 54.99 26.00
N THR A 57 52.97 55.27 26.76
CA THR A 57 53.52 56.62 26.84
C THR A 57 53.73 57.14 25.43
N SER A 58 53.04 58.24 25.12
CA SER A 58 53.10 58.99 23.86
C SER A 58 54.52 58.96 23.26
N SER A 59 54.71 58.22 22.17
CA SER A 59 55.92 58.24 21.37
C SER A 59 55.89 59.48 20.44
N PRO A 60 56.94 60.33 20.39
CA PRO A 60 56.91 61.60 19.64
C PRO A 60 57.07 61.50 18.11
N PHE A 61 57.00 60.32 17.49
CA PHE A 61 57.24 60.19 16.05
C PHE A 61 55.94 60.03 15.25
N THR A 62 55.27 61.15 14.99
CA THR A 62 54.14 61.23 14.05
C THR A 62 54.62 61.74 12.69
N HIS A 63 55.19 60.84 11.89
CA HIS A 63 55.27 60.99 10.43
C HIS A 63 54.82 59.68 9.75
N SER A 64 53.56 59.29 9.95
CA SER A 64 52.94 58.19 9.20
C SER A 64 51.41 58.18 9.40
N SER A 65 50.69 59.20 8.92
CA SER A 65 49.21 59.20 8.99
C SER A 65 48.56 59.05 7.61
N VAL A 66 49.14 59.63 6.56
CA VAL A 66 48.57 59.59 5.19
C VAL A 66 48.86 58.25 4.50
N VAL A 67 50.09 57.76 4.56
CA VAL A 67 50.48 56.44 3.99
C VAL A 67 49.79 55.29 4.74
N SER A 68 49.60 55.44 6.06
CA SER A 68 48.83 54.50 6.88
C SER A 68 47.36 54.44 6.48
N LYS A 69 46.75 55.60 6.17
CA LYS A 69 45.35 55.69 5.76
C LYS A 69 45.11 55.12 4.36
N GLU A 70 45.99 55.40 3.41
CA GLU A 70 45.86 54.85 2.06
C GLU A 70 46.08 53.32 2.01
N ALA A 71 46.97 52.79 2.86
CA ALA A 71 47.12 51.34 3.05
C ALA A 71 45.87 50.70 3.69
N LEU A 72 45.22 51.40 4.61
CA LEU A 72 43.95 50.98 5.21
C LEU A 72 42.81 50.98 4.19
N ASP A 73 42.64 52.05 3.42
CA ASP A 73 41.61 52.15 2.38
C ASP A 73 41.78 51.05 1.31
N ARG A 74 43.04 50.72 0.95
CA ARG A 74 43.35 49.60 0.06
C ARG A 74 42.94 48.26 0.65
N LEU A 75 43.27 48.01 1.92
CA LEU A 75 42.89 46.78 2.61
C LEU A 75 41.37 46.66 2.76
N GLU A 76 40.70 47.76 3.07
CA GLU A 76 39.23 47.84 3.15
C GLU A 76 38.59 47.48 1.81
N GLY A 77 39.08 48.06 0.70
CA GLY A 77 38.62 47.72 -0.64
C GLY A 77 38.86 46.25 -0.97
N MET A 78 40.04 45.71 -0.66
CA MET A 78 40.38 44.31 -0.90
C MET A 78 39.48 43.35 -0.12
N LEU A 79 39.29 43.61 1.19
CA LEU A 79 38.39 42.85 2.04
C LEU A 79 36.94 42.93 1.57
N HIS A 80 36.50 44.09 1.07
CA HIS A 80 35.17 44.24 0.51
C HIS A 80 34.96 43.32 -0.70
N TYR A 81 35.88 43.33 -1.66
CA TYR A 81 35.80 42.46 -2.84
C TYR A 81 35.91 40.97 -2.47
N ASP A 82 36.82 40.60 -1.57
CA ASP A 82 36.95 39.22 -1.09
C ASP A 82 35.65 38.76 -0.39
N THR A 83 35.04 39.62 0.43
CA THR A 83 33.77 39.34 1.09
C THR A 83 32.65 39.17 0.07
N MET A 84 32.59 40.00 -0.98
CA MET A 84 31.61 39.87 -2.05
C MET A 84 31.81 38.59 -2.87
N ALA A 85 33.05 38.24 -3.18
CA ALA A 85 33.39 37.03 -3.93
C ALA A 85 33.01 35.76 -3.15
N LEU A 86 33.38 35.70 -1.86
CA LEU A 86 32.99 34.60 -0.98
C LEU A 86 31.48 34.50 -0.85
N ARG A 87 30.78 35.62 -0.65
CA ARG A 87 29.32 35.65 -0.58
C ARG A 87 28.67 35.13 -1.87
N SER A 88 29.16 35.56 -3.02
CA SER A 88 28.66 35.10 -4.32
C SER A 88 28.85 33.59 -4.49
N GLU A 89 30.00 33.04 -4.08
CA GLU A 89 30.23 31.59 -4.17
C GLU A 89 29.33 30.81 -3.20
N THR A 90 29.14 31.31 -1.97
CA THR A 90 28.21 30.69 -1.03
C THR A 90 26.78 30.75 -1.51
N ASP A 91 26.34 31.85 -2.13
CA ASP A 91 24.98 32.00 -2.65
C ASP A 91 24.71 30.97 -3.78
N LYS A 92 25.67 30.79 -4.70
CA LYS A 92 25.58 29.75 -5.74
C LYS A 92 25.52 28.35 -5.15
N GLU A 93 26.30 28.07 -4.11
CA GLU A 93 26.28 26.76 -3.47
C GLU A 93 24.96 26.50 -2.75
N VAL A 94 24.41 27.51 -2.08
CA VAL A 94 23.07 27.46 -1.48
C VAL A 94 22.01 27.19 -2.55
N GLU A 95 22.07 27.86 -3.71
CA GLU A 95 21.13 27.62 -4.81
C GLU A 95 21.19 26.17 -5.33
N LYS A 96 22.39 25.60 -5.50
CA LYS A 96 22.55 24.19 -5.90
C LYS A 96 21.97 23.23 -4.87
N LEU A 97 22.24 23.45 -3.59
CA LEU A 97 21.73 22.61 -2.51
C LEU A 97 20.21 22.69 -2.41
N LEU A 98 19.62 23.88 -2.59
CA LEU A 98 18.17 24.05 -2.62
C LEU A 98 17.53 23.32 -3.80
N ALA A 99 18.15 23.39 -4.99
CA ALA A 99 17.68 22.65 -6.16
C ALA A 99 17.70 21.12 -5.92
N LEU A 100 18.79 20.61 -5.34
CA LEU A 100 18.91 19.20 -5.00
C LEU A 100 17.87 18.78 -3.94
N GLN A 101 17.67 19.61 -2.91
CA GLN A 101 16.66 19.34 -1.88
C GLN A 101 15.24 19.28 -2.48
N GLN A 102 14.92 20.18 -3.41
CA GLN A 102 13.64 20.18 -4.10
C GLN A 102 13.44 18.90 -4.92
N GLU A 103 14.48 18.43 -5.62
CA GLU A 103 14.44 17.18 -6.36
C GLU A 103 14.22 15.99 -5.42
N MET A 104 14.96 15.91 -4.31
CA MET A 104 14.78 14.86 -3.30
C MET A 104 13.37 14.85 -2.71
N ASP A 105 12.81 16.00 -2.39
CA ASP A 105 11.44 16.12 -1.88
C ASP A 105 10.40 15.63 -2.90
N GLN A 106 10.62 15.92 -4.20
CA GLN A 106 9.76 15.41 -5.26
C GLN A 106 9.87 13.88 -5.37
N GLN A 107 11.08 13.33 -5.32
CA GLN A 107 11.29 11.89 -5.37
C GLN A 107 10.63 11.18 -4.19
N VAL A 108 10.75 11.74 -2.97
CA VAL A 108 10.08 11.19 -1.77
C VAL A 108 8.56 11.18 -1.95
N LYS A 109 7.97 12.25 -2.49
CA LYS A 109 6.52 12.31 -2.77
C LYS A 109 6.10 11.23 -3.77
N ILE A 110 6.85 11.07 -4.86
CA ILE A 110 6.56 10.07 -5.90
C ILE A 110 6.65 8.66 -5.32
N VAL A 111 7.76 8.33 -4.65
CA VAL A 111 7.96 7.00 -4.05
C VAL A 111 6.90 6.71 -3.00
N THR A 112 6.54 7.70 -2.17
CA THR A 112 5.47 7.55 -1.18
C THR A 112 4.14 7.22 -1.84
N ALA A 113 3.79 7.92 -2.92
CA ALA A 113 2.57 7.66 -3.68
C ALA A 113 2.56 6.24 -4.29
N ILE A 114 3.68 5.82 -4.87
CA ILE A 114 3.85 4.47 -5.44
C ILE A 114 3.71 3.41 -4.36
N VAL A 115 4.41 3.54 -3.24
CA VAL A 115 4.34 2.59 -2.11
C VAL A 115 2.93 2.48 -1.56
N GLN A 116 2.21 3.59 -1.44
CA GLN A 116 0.80 3.58 -1.03
C GLN A 116 -0.10 2.87 -2.06
N GLY A 117 0.14 3.11 -3.36
CA GLY A 117 -0.56 2.42 -4.45
C GLY A 117 -0.36 0.91 -4.38
N LEU A 118 0.90 0.45 -4.32
CA LEU A 118 1.24 -0.97 -4.21
C LEU A 118 0.67 -1.62 -2.95
N LYS A 119 0.62 -0.89 -1.83
CA LYS A 119 -0.01 -1.39 -0.59
C LYS A 119 -1.51 -1.64 -0.78
N ARG A 120 -2.22 -0.73 -1.47
CA ARG A 120 -3.65 -0.89 -1.78
C ARG A 120 -3.88 -2.07 -2.72
N GLU A 121 -3.14 -2.14 -3.81
CA GLU A 121 -3.25 -3.24 -4.78
C GLU A 121 -2.97 -4.61 -4.12
N ARG A 122 -1.92 -4.70 -3.31
CA ARG A 122 -1.62 -5.91 -2.54
C ARG A 122 -2.76 -6.29 -1.58
N TRP A 123 -3.41 -5.30 -0.95
CA TRP A 123 -4.55 -5.57 -0.09
C TRP A 123 -5.74 -6.10 -0.89
N GLU A 124 -6.05 -5.46 -2.01
CA GLU A 124 -7.15 -5.86 -2.90
C GLU A 124 -6.93 -7.26 -3.50
N LEU A 125 -5.69 -7.58 -3.90
CA LEU A 125 -5.36 -8.90 -4.43
C LEU A 125 -5.52 -9.99 -3.36
N ARG A 126 -5.09 -9.70 -2.12
CA ARG A 126 -5.26 -10.62 -0.99
C ARG A 126 -6.73 -10.86 -0.68
N ASP A 127 -7.54 -9.81 -0.71
CA ASP A 127 -8.98 -9.88 -0.48
C ASP A 127 -9.70 -10.69 -1.58
N ARG A 128 -9.33 -10.50 -2.86
CA ARG A 128 -9.81 -11.33 -3.98
C ARG A 128 -9.41 -12.80 -3.82
N MET A 129 -8.15 -13.08 -3.44
CA MET A 129 -7.68 -14.44 -3.17
C MET A 129 -8.48 -15.11 -2.05
N ALA A 130 -8.77 -14.37 -0.96
CA ALA A 130 -9.56 -14.90 0.15
C ALA A 130 -11.01 -15.24 -0.26
N ARG A 131 -11.63 -14.42 -1.12
CA ARG A 131 -12.95 -14.74 -1.70
C ARG A 131 -12.92 -15.98 -2.56
N LEU A 132 -11.96 -16.06 -3.50
CA LEU A 132 -11.82 -17.22 -4.38
C LEU A 132 -11.56 -18.51 -3.60
N ALA A 133 -10.76 -18.45 -2.53
CA ALA A 133 -10.56 -19.60 -1.64
C ALA A 133 -11.88 -20.05 -0.99
N LYS A 134 -12.69 -19.11 -0.51
CA LYS A 134 -14.00 -19.41 0.07
C LYS A 134 -14.96 -20.02 -0.96
N GLU A 135 -14.98 -19.51 -2.19
CA GLU A 135 -15.77 -20.08 -3.29
C GLU A 135 -15.31 -21.49 -3.65
N ALA A 136 -13.99 -21.72 -3.70
CA ALA A 136 -13.42 -23.04 -3.91
C ALA A 136 -13.83 -24.03 -2.80
N ASP A 137 -13.83 -23.61 -1.52
CA ASP A 137 -14.28 -24.45 -0.41
C ASP A 137 -15.75 -24.86 -0.54
N VAL A 138 -16.62 -23.96 -1.01
CA VAL A 138 -18.03 -24.27 -1.28
C VAL A 138 -18.14 -25.35 -2.35
N LEU A 139 -17.39 -25.23 -3.46
CA LEU A 139 -17.40 -26.21 -4.54
C LEU A 139 -16.80 -27.55 -4.11
N ILE A 140 -15.71 -27.53 -3.35
CA ILE A 140 -15.11 -28.75 -2.78
C ILE A 140 -16.11 -29.45 -1.86
N ASN A 141 -16.83 -28.69 -1.03
CA ASN A 141 -17.84 -29.26 -0.16
C ASN A 141 -19.03 -29.84 -0.95
N TRP A 142 -19.49 -29.14 -2.00
CA TRP A 142 -20.54 -29.63 -2.89
C TRP A 142 -20.11 -30.93 -3.58
N LEU A 143 -18.90 -30.98 -4.15
CA LEU A 143 -18.35 -32.19 -4.78
C LEU A 143 -18.21 -33.37 -3.81
N LYS A 144 -17.86 -33.12 -2.53
CA LYS A 144 -17.80 -34.19 -1.52
C LYS A 144 -19.19 -34.80 -1.24
N VAL A 145 -20.23 -33.96 -1.23
CA VAL A 145 -21.61 -34.43 -1.05
C VAL A 145 -22.07 -35.24 -2.26
N HIS A 146 -21.71 -34.78 -3.46
CA HIS A 146 -22.10 -35.35 -4.75
C HIS A 146 -21.00 -36.22 -5.39
N ASP A 147 -20.15 -36.88 -4.60
CA ASP A 147 -19.06 -37.71 -5.14
C ASP A 147 -19.67 -38.80 -6.05
N PRO A 148 -19.28 -38.89 -7.33
CA PRO A 148 -19.81 -39.93 -8.23
C PRO A 148 -19.52 -41.33 -7.73
N LYS A 149 -18.53 -41.53 -6.84
CA LYS A 149 -18.29 -42.81 -6.16
C LYS A 149 -19.39 -43.15 -5.15
N ARG A 150 -20.03 -42.15 -4.53
CA ARG A 150 -21.24 -42.35 -3.71
C ARG A 150 -22.42 -42.71 -4.60
N ALA A 151 -22.59 -42.06 -5.75
CA ALA A 151 -23.63 -42.43 -6.72
C ALA A 151 -23.44 -43.86 -7.25
N MET A 152 -22.21 -44.24 -7.64
CA MET A 152 -21.87 -45.61 -8.06
C MET A 152 -21.99 -46.66 -6.94
N ALA A 153 -21.91 -46.27 -5.67
CA ALA A 153 -22.08 -47.18 -4.53
C ALA A 153 -23.56 -47.38 -4.14
N MET A 154 -24.46 -46.52 -4.63
CA MET A 154 -25.91 -46.60 -4.35
C MET A 154 -26.67 -47.47 -5.36
N GLY A 155 -25.96 -48.26 -6.16
CA GLY A 155 -26.55 -49.14 -7.16
C GLY A 155 -26.68 -48.43 -8.50
N ASP A 156 -26.77 -49.24 -9.54
CA ASP A 156 -27.17 -48.85 -10.88
C ASP A 156 -28.60 -48.30 -10.80
N ASP A 157 -28.77 -47.05 -10.36
CA ASP A 157 -30.05 -46.33 -10.41
C ASP A 157 -30.40 -46.25 -11.90
N ASP A 158 -31.32 -47.12 -12.32
CA ASP A 158 -31.90 -47.05 -13.65
C ASP A 158 -32.46 -45.64 -13.82
N ILE A 159 -32.27 -45.03 -14.99
CA ILE A 159 -32.68 -43.64 -15.21
C ILE A 159 -34.19 -43.44 -14.99
N ASP A 160 -34.94 -44.53 -15.11
CA ASP A 160 -36.38 -44.62 -14.89
C ASP A 160 -36.77 -44.50 -13.40
N ASP A 161 -35.87 -44.76 -12.45
CA ASP A 161 -36.12 -44.66 -11.00
C ASP A 161 -35.83 -43.24 -10.46
N VAL A 162 -35.17 -42.38 -11.24
CA VAL A 162 -34.85 -40.99 -10.84
C VAL A 162 -36.11 -40.12 -10.75
N PHE A 163 -37.15 -40.45 -11.51
CA PHE A 163 -38.39 -39.69 -11.61
C PHE A 163 -39.61 -40.56 -11.34
N GLU A 164 -39.93 -40.75 -10.07
CA GLU A 164 -41.13 -41.47 -9.66
C GLU A 164 -42.35 -40.55 -9.44
N GLY A 165 -43.53 -41.14 -9.51
CA GLY A 165 -44.76 -40.47 -9.08
C GLY A 165 -44.68 -40.11 -7.60
N VAL A 166 -45.21 -38.94 -7.23
CA VAL A 166 -45.19 -38.42 -5.84
C VAL A 166 -45.87 -39.39 -4.85
N ASP A 167 -46.84 -40.17 -5.33
CA ASP A 167 -47.56 -41.20 -4.62
C ASP A 167 -47.86 -42.39 -5.53
N GLU A 168 -48.32 -43.49 -4.92
CA GLU A 168 -48.62 -44.74 -5.62
C GLU A 168 -49.66 -44.55 -6.73
N GLU A 169 -50.66 -43.69 -6.51
CA GLU A 169 -51.68 -43.34 -7.49
C GLU A 169 -51.07 -42.60 -8.70
N SER A 170 -50.20 -41.61 -8.48
CA SER A 170 -49.48 -40.92 -9.57
C SER A 170 -48.54 -41.87 -10.32
N ARG A 171 -47.85 -42.76 -9.62
CA ARG A 171 -46.96 -43.77 -10.24
C ARG A 171 -47.74 -44.69 -11.16
N LEU A 172 -48.88 -45.21 -10.70
CA LEU A 172 -49.77 -46.05 -11.50
C LEU A 172 -50.37 -45.30 -12.69
N ARG A 173 -50.76 -44.03 -12.52
CA ARG A 173 -51.24 -43.18 -13.63
C ARG A 173 -50.18 -42.96 -14.70
N LEU A 174 -48.94 -42.68 -14.30
CA LEU A 174 -47.81 -42.52 -15.22
C LEU A 174 -47.53 -43.82 -15.98
N GLN A 175 -47.51 -44.97 -15.31
CA GLN A 175 -47.33 -46.27 -15.96
C GLN A 175 -48.47 -46.59 -16.94
N CYS A 176 -49.72 -46.30 -16.58
CA CYS A 176 -50.87 -46.49 -17.48
C CYS A 176 -50.78 -45.58 -18.70
N LEU A 177 -50.35 -44.32 -18.53
CA LEU A 177 -50.17 -43.39 -19.64
C LEU A 177 -49.01 -43.82 -20.56
N ALA A 178 -47.88 -44.24 -19.99
CA ALA A 178 -46.73 -44.75 -20.75
C ALA A 178 -47.11 -46.00 -21.56
N ALA A 179 -47.87 -46.92 -20.94
CA ALA A 179 -48.39 -48.08 -21.63
C ALA A 179 -49.35 -47.68 -22.78
N ASP A 180 -50.28 -46.74 -22.55
CA ASP A 180 -51.20 -46.23 -23.58
C ASP A 180 -50.44 -45.66 -24.79
N LEU A 181 -49.43 -44.82 -24.56
CA LEU A 181 -48.62 -44.21 -25.61
C LEU A 181 -47.75 -45.24 -26.34
N SER A 182 -47.13 -46.18 -25.63
CA SER A 182 -46.35 -47.25 -26.27
C SER A 182 -47.22 -48.13 -27.17
N ILE A 183 -48.50 -48.32 -26.81
CA ILE A 183 -49.44 -49.01 -27.67
C ILE A 183 -49.71 -48.22 -28.95
N GLU A 184 -49.87 -46.89 -28.89
CA GLU A 184 -50.03 -46.06 -30.09
C GLU A 184 -48.81 -46.17 -31.03
N ASP A 185 -47.61 -46.12 -30.47
CA ASP A 185 -46.36 -46.29 -31.23
C ASP A 185 -46.26 -47.67 -31.88
N THR A 186 -46.65 -48.73 -31.14
CA THR A 186 -46.65 -50.09 -31.71
C THR A 186 -47.68 -50.24 -32.82
N ILE A 187 -48.89 -49.68 -32.70
CA ILE A 187 -49.90 -49.71 -33.76
C ILE A 187 -49.39 -48.97 -35.00
N TYR A 188 -48.78 -47.79 -34.82
CA TYR A 188 -48.17 -47.05 -35.93
C TYR A 188 -47.07 -47.86 -36.64
N ALA A 189 -46.22 -48.56 -35.88
CA ALA A 189 -45.21 -49.45 -36.45
C ALA A 189 -45.83 -50.64 -37.20
N LEU A 190 -46.93 -51.21 -36.69
CA LEU A 190 -47.67 -52.28 -37.36
C LEU A 190 -48.33 -51.80 -38.66
N ASP A 191 -48.89 -50.59 -38.69
CA ASP A 191 -49.45 -49.96 -39.90
C ASP A 191 -48.38 -49.91 -41.00
N LYS A 192 -47.22 -49.36 -40.66
CA LYS A 192 -46.08 -49.26 -41.58
C LYS A 192 -45.60 -50.63 -42.07
N ALA A 193 -45.55 -51.62 -41.19
CA ALA A 193 -45.11 -52.97 -41.56
C ALA A 193 -46.08 -53.68 -42.52
N VAL A 194 -47.37 -53.36 -42.48
CA VAL A 194 -48.34 -53.85 -43.47
C VAL A 194 -48.18 -53.13 -44.80
N ASP A 195 -48.03 -51.80 -44.78
CA ASP A 195 -47.83 -50.99 -45.99
C ASP A 195 -46.57 -51.43 -46.77
N GLU A 196 -45.50 -51.80 -46.05
CA GLU A 196 -44.26 -52.33 -46.63
C GLU A 196 -44.36 -53.81 -47.05
N GLY A 197 -45.50 -54.47 -46.82
CA GLY A 197 -45.72 -55.88 -47.14
C GLY A 197 -44.96 -56.86 -46.25
N ALA A 198 -44.33 -56.39 -45.17
CA ALA A 198 -43.61 -57.21 -44.19
C ALA A 198 -44.56 -58.05 -43.30
N MET A 199 -45.86 -57.73 -43.30
CA MET A 199 -46.87 -58.41 -42.51
C MET A 199 -48.16 -58.65 -43.31
N ASN A 200 -48.77 -59.81 -43.10
CA ASN A 200 -50.09 -60.10 -43.66
C ASN A 200 -51.20 -59.29 -42.95
N PHE A 201 -52.16 -58.77 -43.72
CA PHE A 201 -53.29 -57.98 -43.24
C PHE A 201 -54.13 -58.69 -42.16
N GLU A 202 -54.34 -60.01 -42.28
CA GLU A 202 -55.09 -60.77 -41.28
C GLU A 202 -54.39 -60.78 -39.91
N ILE A 203 -53.06 -60.85 -39.91
CA ILE A 203 -52.24 -60.81 -38.69
C ILE A 203 -52.33 -59.42 -38.06
N TYR A 204 -52.20 -58.38 -38.89
CA TYR A 204 -52.32 -56.99 -38.47
C TYR A 204 -53.64 -56.67 -37.77
N ILE A 205 -54.78 -56.98 -38.39
CA ILE A 205 -56.10 -56.71 -37.81
C ILE A 205 -56.27 -57.42 -36.46
N ARG A 206 -55.72 -58.63 -36.32
CA ARG A 206 -55.74 -59.36 -35.05
C ARG A 206 -54.89 -58.64 -33.98
N GLN A 207 -53.68 -58.20 -34.31
CA GLN A 207 -52.80 -57.52 -33.35
C GLN A 207 -53.34 -56.15 -32.93
N VAL A 208 -53.79 -55.32 -33.89
CA VAL A 208 -54.38 -54.01 -33.59
C VAL A 208 -55.61 -54.15 -32.68
N ARG A 209 -56.46 -55.17 -32.90
CA ARG A 209 -57.62 -55.41 -32.02
C ARG A 209 -57.22 -55.81 -30.61
N ASN A 210 -56.14 -56.57 -30.43
CA ASN A 210 -55.66 -56.96 -29.11
C ASN A 210 -55.06 -55.74 -28.38
N LEU A 211 -54.18 -55.00 -29.05
CA LEU A 211 -53.56 -53.79 -28.53
C LEU A 211 -54.61 -52.72 -28.18
N ALA A 212 -55.62 -52.50 -29.03
CA ALA A 212 -56.71 -51.56 -28.74
C ALA A 212 -57.55 -51.96 -27.52
N ARG A 213 -57.67 -53.26 -27.21
CA ARG A 213 -58.33 -53.71 -25.97
C ARG A 213 -57.48 -53.40 -24.75
N GLU A 214 -56.18 -53.67 -24.80
CA GLU A 214 -55.24 -53.34 -23.73
C GLU A 214 -55.20 -51.82 -23.50
N GLN A 215 -55.16 -51.05 -24.58
CA GLN A 215 -55.23 -49.59 -24.58
C GLN A 215 -56.46 -49.06 -23.85
N PHE A 216 -57.63 -49.68 -24.08
CA PHE A 216 -58.86 -49.30 -23.39
C PHE A 216 -58.74 -49.48 -21.87
N PHE A 217 -58.12 -50.57 -21.40
CA PHE A 217 -57.92 -50.79 -19.97
C PHE A 217 -56.98 -49.76 -19.35
N HIS A 218 -55.86 -49.42 -20.02
CA HIS A 218 -54.95 -48.38 -19.54
C HIS A 218 -55.65 -47.02 -19.44
N ARG A 219 -56.42 -46.61 -20.45
CA ARG A 219 -57.20 -45.37 -20.44
C ARG A 219 -58.29 -45.34 -19.38
N ALA A 220 -58.93 -46.48 -19.11
CA ALA A 220 -59.93 -46.59 -18.05
C ALA A 220 -59.29 -46.41 -16.67
N MET A 221 -58.12 -47.02 -16.43
CA MET A 221 -57.38 -46.90 -15.17
C MET A 221 -56.83 -45.49 -14.94
N THR A 222 -56.48 -44.74 -15.99
CA THR A 222 -56.05 -43.34 -15.84
C THR A 222 -57.21 -42.39 -15.47
N ARG A 223 -58.45 -42.75 -15.82
CA ARG A 223 -59.65 -41.90 -15.64
C ARG A 223 -60.44 -42.20 -14.36
N SER A 224 -60.13 -43.29 -13.66
CA SER A 224 -60.69 -43.61 -12.33
C SER A 224 -59.94 -42.90 -11.22
#